data_AF-A0A7J9QS75-F1
#
_entry.id   AF-A0A7J9QS75-F1
#
_cell.length_a   1.000
_cell.length_b   1.000
_cell.length_c   1.000
_cell.angle_alpha   90.00
_cell.angle_beta   90.00
_cell.angle_gamma   90.00
#
_symmetry.space_group_name_H-M   'P 1'
#
loop_
_entity.id
_entity.type
_entity.pdbx_description
1 polymer ?
#
loop_
_entity_poly.entity_id
_entity_poly.type
_entity_poly.pdbx_seq_one_letter_code
_entity_poly.pdbx_strand_id
1 'polypeptide(L)' 'METQMIQSNSFEEKKQTVNRSIKICVDCGSISVQIENYGIFCKECGTFFEVSEGKN' A
#
# COMPACT_ATOMS: atom_id res chain seq x y z
N MET A 1 -41.60 15.58 12.00
CA MET A 1 -40.24 15.58 11.40
C MET A 1 -39.76 14.15 11.48
N GLU A 2 -39.85 13.39 10.39
CA GLU A 2 -39.41 11.98 10.37
C GLU A 2 -37.91 11.94 10.13
N THR A 3 -37.18 11.42 11.10
CA THR A 3 -35.74 11.20 11.00
C THR A 3 -35.52 9.89 10.24
N GLN A 4 -35.19 9.97 8.95
CA GLN A 4 -34.77 8.81 8.18
C GLN A 4 -33.38 8.39 8.65
N MET A 5 -33.28 7.21 9.27
CA MET A 5 -32.00 6.60 9.61
C MET A 5 -31.34 6.15 8.31
N ILE A 6 -30.27 6.84 7.91
CA ILE A 6 -29.39 6.38 6.84
C ILE A 6 -28.71 5.11 7.36
N GLN A 7 -29.19 3.96 6.89
CA GLN A 7 -28.54 2.68 7.15
C GLN A 7 -27.23 2.67 6.35
N SER A 8 -26.13 3.00 7.01
CA SER A 8 -24.79 2.92 6.46
C SER A 8 -24.48 1.45 6.20
N ASN A 9 -24.85 0.93 5.04
CA ASN A 9 -24.34 -0.35 4.56
C ASN A 9 -22.82 -0.19 4.43
N SER A 10 -22.07 -0.63 5.45
CA SER A 10 -20.61 -0.71 5.39
C SER A 10 -20.26 -1.87 4.48
N PHE A 11 -20.42 -1.66 3.18
CA PHE A 11 -19.92 -2.56 2.15
C PHE A 11 -18.41 -2.31 2.03
N GLU A 12 -17.66 -2.63 3.09
CA GLU A 12 -16.23 -2.85 2.95
C GLU A 12 -16.08 -4.19 2.23
N GLU A 13 -16.14 -4.15 0.89
CA GLU A 13 -15.69 -5.25 0.07
C GLU A 13 -14.29 -5.63 0.56
N LYS A 14 -14.10 -6.90 0.93
CA LYS A 14 -12.79 -7.42 1.32
C LYS A 14 -11.84 -7.22 0.14
N LYS A 15 -11.11 -6.11 0.11
CA LYS A 15 -10.12 -5.79 -0.92
C LYS A 15 -9.02 -6.84 -0.82
N GLN A 16 -9.02 -7.79 -1.75
CA GLN A 16 -7.98 -8.81 -1.83
C GLN A 16 -6.78 -8.27 -2.61
N THR A 17 -5.58 -8.40 -2.06
CA THR A 17 -4.34 -8.13 -2.79
C THR A 17 -4.17 -9.18 -3.90
N VAL A 18 -4.46 -8.80 -5.14
CA VAL A 18 -4.33 -9.69 -6.31
C VAL A 18 -2.88 -9.92 -6.74
N ASN A 19 -1.96 -9.05 -6.32
CA ASN A 19 -0.53 -9.18 -6.60
C ASN A 19 0.30 -8.64 -5.43
N ARG A 20 0.92 -9.55 -4.66
CA ARG A 20 1.77 -9.21 -3.51
C ARG A 20 3.17 -8.71 -3.91
N SER A 21 3.52 -8.82 -5.18
CA SER A 21 4.81 -8.37 -5.71
C SER A 21 4.79 -6.89 -6.10
N ILE A 22 3.62 -6.27 -6.20
CA ILE A 22 3.50 -4.83 -6.44
C ILE A 22 3.97 -4.10 -5.17
N LYS A 23 4.99 -3.27 -5.33
CA LYS A 23 5.52 -2.38 -4.31
C LYS A 23 5.12 -0.96 -4.68
N ILE A 24 4.54 -0.24 -3.72
CA ILE A 24 4.11 1.15 -3.87
C ILE A 24 4.91 1.97 -2.85
N CYS A 25 5.54 3.06 -3.29
CA CYS A 25 6.14 4.01 -2.37
C CYS A 25 5.03 4.67 -1.54
N VAL A 26 5.11 4.52 -0.22
CA VAL A 26 4.09 5.08 0.69
C VAL A 26 4.12 6.61 0.76
N ASP A 27 5.23 7.23 0.35
CA ASP A 27 5.38 8.69 0.40
C ASP A 27 4.80 9.39 -0.83
N CYS A 28 5.02 8.85 -2.04
CA CYS A 28 4.57 9.48 -3.28
C CYS A 28 3.57 8.65 -4.10
N GLY A 29 3.26 7.42 -3.69
CA GLY A 29 2.35 6.52 -4.41
C GLY A 29 2.93 5.91 -5.69
N SER A 30 4.20 6.17 -6.01
CA SER A 30 4.83 5.60 -7.21
C SER A 30 5.04 4.10 -7.09
N ILE A 31 4.78 3.38 -8.19
CA ILE A 31 5.13 1.96 -8.36
C ILE A 31 6.55 1.77 -8.92
N SER A 32 7.22 2.87 -9.28
CA SER A 32 8.57 2.87 -9.84
C SER A 32 9.59 2.76 -8.71
N VAL A 33 9.95 1.52 -8.37
CA VAL A 33 10.93 1.21 -7.32
C VAL A 33 12.11 0.41 -7.87
N GLN A 34 13.26 0.56 -7.23
CA GLN A 34 14.48 -0.22 -7.44
C GLN A 34 14.72 -1.08 -6.20
N ILE A 35 14.90 -2.39 -6.39
CA ILE A 35 15.18 -3.33 -5.31
C ILE A 35 16.69 -3.56 -5.31
N GLU A 36 17.32 -3.34 -4.17
CA GLU A 36 18.73 -3.61 -3.91
C GLU A 36 18.87 -4.57 -2.73
N ASN A 37 20.06 -5.13 -2.54
CA ASN A 37 20.32 -6.17 -1.53
C ASN A 37 19.95 -5.75 -0.10
N TYR A 38 19.94 -4.44 0.20
CA TYR A 38 19.70 -3.91 1.54
C TYR A 38 18.39 -3.11 1.66
N GLY A 39 17.65 -2.93 0.56
CA GLY A 39 16.48 -2.07 0.61
C GLY A 39 15.76 -1.84 -0.72
N ILE A 40 14.73 -1.01 -0.67
CA ILE A 40 13.92 -0.59 -1.81
C ILE A 40 14.02 0.92 -1.92
N PHE A 41 14.39 1.41 -3.09
CA PHE A 41 14.51 2.83 -3.41
C PHE A 41 13.38 3.26 -4.35
N CYS A 42 12.66 4.34 -4.03
CA CYS A 42 11.69 4.94 -4.95
C CYS A 42 12.40 5.82 -5.97
N LYS A 43 12.21 5.53 -7.27
CA LYS A 43 12.88 6.25 -8.36
C LYS A 43 12.35 7.67 -8.57
N GLU A 44 11.18 7.98 -8.04
CA GLU A 44 10.54 9.29 -8.24
C GLU A 44 10.87 10.27 -7.11
N CYS A 45 10.60 9.90 -5.85
CA CYS A 45 10.82 10.80 -4.71
C CYS A 45 12.18 10.59 -4.02
N GLY A 46 12.88 9.50 -4.33
CA GLY A 46 14.17 9.18 -3.73
C GLY A 46 14.11 8.57 -2.33
N THR A 47 12.92 8.26 -1.80
CA THR A 47 12.80 7.58 -0.50
C THR A 47 13.43 6.20 -0.54
N PHE A 48 14.20 5.87 0.51
CA PHE A 48 14.80 4.56 0.73
C PHE A 48 14.10 3.83 1.89
N PHE A 49 13.76 2.57 1.68
CA PHE A 49 13.17 1.67 2.66
C PHE A 49 14.13 0.50 2.90
N GLU A 50 14.65 0.37 4.12
CA GLU A 50 15.48 -0.79 4.49
C GLU A 50 14.62 -2.06 4.51
N VAL A 51 15.09 -3.11 3.84
CA VAL A 51 14.42 -4.41 3.87
C VAL A 51 15.26 -5.31 4.77
N SER A 52 14.88 -5.39 6.04
CA SER A 52 15.38 -6.46 6.89
C SER A 52 14.83 -7.78 6.37
N GLU A 53 15.71 -8.74 6.07
CA GLU A 53 15.28 -10.11 5.74
C GLU A 53 14.50 -10.66 6.94
N GLY A 54 13.17 -10.56 6.87
CA GLY A 54 12.31 -11.29 7.78
C GLY A 54 12.57 -12.77 7.57
N LYS A 55 13.18 -13.42 8.56
CA LYS A 55 13.12 -14.88 8.70
C LYS A 55 11.65 -15.28 8.70
N ASN A 56 11.15 -15.71 7.55
CA ASN A 56 9.92 -16.48 7.42
C ASN A 56 10.28 -17.95 7.36
#